data_AF-A0A6G5A7A4-F1
#
_entry.id   AF-A0A6G5A7A4-F1
#
_cell.length_a   1.000
_cell.length_b   1.000
_cell.length_c   1.000
_cell.angle_alpha   90.00
_cell.angle_beta   90.00
_cell.angle_gamma   90.00
#
_symmetry.space_group_name_H-M   'P 1'
#
loop_
_entity.id
_entity.type
_entity.pdbx_description
1 polymer ?
#
loop_
_entity_poly.entity_id
_entity_poly.type
_entity_poly.pdbx_seq_one_letter_code
_entity_poly.pdbx_strand_id
1 'polypeptide(L)'
;MNNCIALTFAVFMSVMNLGQSGSSGPTNKWKDEDIAKFYSNGTKIWTIYTTWGPSSCKIDNVTNNDNRSATFERRFFSGGQKSPLNLNGTFRNGRKKFRSTTYDTMDVREISGGSYYRTEELLFTYNDGNCGIFFVGLWGGRGNNYELRVRNENTTNEDCYKYFVNHTDRAGSGKSRFDCKNITSSYKP
;
A
#
# COMPACT_ATOMS: atom_id res chain seq x y z
N MET A 1 -49.05 56.28 28.41
CA MET A 1 -49.06 54.83 28.68
C MET A 1 -48.32 54.13 27.55
N ASN A 2 -47.44 53.17 27.91
CA ASN A 2 -46.77 52.16 27.09
C ASN A 2 -45.75 52.62 26.01
N ASN A 3 -44.49 52.24 26.26
CA ASN A 3 -43.31 52.38 25.39
C ASN A 3 -42.96 51.04 24.71
N CYS A 4 -42.01 51.08 23.75
CA CYS A 4 -41.26 49.93 23.19
C CYS A 4 -42.14 48.93 22.40
N ILE A 5 -41.67 48.02 21.53
CA ILE A 5 -40.38 47.36 21.23
C ILE A 5 -40.30 47.25 19.68
N ALA A 6 -39.20 47.36 18.94
CA ALA A 6 -37.75 47.50 19.23
C ALA A 6 -37.04 48.33 18.14
N LEU A 7 -35.78 48.68 18.39
CA LEU A 7 -34.75 49.01 17.40
C LEU A 7 -33.55 48.10 17.70
N THR A 8 -33.37 47.01 16.95
CA THR A 8 -32.51 45.90 17.38
C THR A 8 -31.02 46.11 17.02
N PHE A 9 -30.36 46.92 17.84
CA PHE A 9 -28.94 46.86 18.23
C PHE A 9 -27.92 46.33 17.20
N ALA A 10 -27.29 47.27 16.48
CA ALA A 10 -26.00 47.05 15.83
C ALA A 10 -24.82 47.24 16.81
N VAL A 11 -24.69 46.38 17.83
CA VAL A 11 -23.49 46.30 18.70
C VAL A 11 -23.28 44.86 19.18
N PHE A 12 -22.40 44.10 18.53
CA PHE A 12 -21.58 43.04 19.16
C PHE A 12 -20.45 42.53 18.23
N MET A 13 -19.70 43.47 17.64
CA MET A 13 -18.48 43.17 16.87
C MET A 13 -17.25 43.68 17.62
N SER A 14 -16.87 42.99 18.70
CA SER A 14 -15.51 43.03 19.29
C SER A 14 -15.34 42.02 20.43
N VAL A 15 -14.10 41.51 20.58
CA VAL A 15 -13.54 40.76 21.72
C VAL A 15 -14.07 39.34 22.01
N MET A 16 -13.68 38.39 21.15
CA MET A 16 -13.20 37.07 21.61
C MET A 16 -11.96 36.66 20.81
N ASN A 17 -10.79 37.13 21.23
CA ASN A 17 -9.50 36.72 20.66
C ASN A 17 -8.43 36.62 21.76
N LEU A 18 -8.58 35.60 22.59
CA LEU A 18 -7.69 35.07 23.64
C LEU A 18 -8.37 33.75 24.03
N GLY A 19 -7.80 32.56 23.84
CA GLY A 19 -6.49 32.14 23.37
C GLY A 19 -6.28 30.72 23.92
N GLN A 20 -5.45 29.89 23.28
CA GLN A 20 -5.22 28.47 23.64
C GLN A 20 -6.45 27.55 23.44
N SER A 21 -6.36 26.40 22.77
CA SER A 21 -5.28 25.88 21.93
C SER A 21 -5.91 25.32 20.67
N GLY A 22 -5.47 25.80 19.51
CA GLY A 22 -5.65 25.05 18.28
C GLY A 22 -4.89 23.73 18.44
N SER A 23 -5.60 22.68 18.86
CA SER A 23 -5.06 21.33 18.88
C SER A 23 -4.66 21.02 17.45
N SER A 24 -3.35 21.15 17.21
CA SER A 24 -2.72 20.75 15.98
C SER A 24 -2.63 19.24 16.00
N GLY A 25 -3.80 18.59 16.02
CA GLY A 25 -3.94 17.18 15.72
C GLY A 25 -3.16 16.93 14.43
N PRO A 26 -2.33 15.88 14.37
CA PRO A 26 -1.32 15.74 13.33
C PRO A 26 -2.00 15.92 11.98
N THR A 27 -1.55 16.93 11.23
CA THR A 27 -2.08 17.23 9.90
C THR A 27 -1.61 16.13 8.97
N ASN A 28 -2.31 14.99 9.02
CA ASN A 28 -2.15 13.86 8.14
C ASN A 28 -2.59 14.31 6.76
N LYS A 29 -1.72 15.06 6.08
CA LYS A 29 -1.67 15.09 4.63
C LYS A 29 -1.52 13.64 4.22
N TRP A 30 -2.62 13.03 3.79
CA TRP A 30 -2.64 11.71 3.19
C TRP A 30 -1.62 11.75 2.04
N LYS A 31 -0.43 11.20 2.29
CA LYS A 31 0.67 11.15 1.35
C LYS A 31 0.22 10.18 0.27
N ASP A 32 0.07 10.68 -0.95
CA ASP A 32 -0.39 9.83 -2.03
C ASP A 32 0.59 8.67 -2.22
N GLU A 33 0.03 7.46 -2.27
CA GLU A 33 0.82 6.24 -2.34
C GLU A 33 1.61 6.19 -3.64
N ASP A 34 2.85 5.72 -3.55
CA ASP A 34 3.79 5.74 -4.66
C ASP A 34 4.49 4.38 -4.79
N ILE A 35 3.94 3.54 -5.66
CA ILE A 35 4.44 2.20 -5.94
C ILE A 35 5.83 2.25 -6.59
N ALA A 36 6.16 3.32 -7.33
CA ALA A 36 7.47 3.50 -7.94
C ALA A 36 8.54 3.76 -6.87
N LYS A 37 8.23 4.55 -5.83
CA LYS A 37 9.10 4.71 -4.65
C LYS A 37 9.22 3.42 -3.83
N PHE A 38 8.16 2.63 -3.70
CA PHE A 38 8.20 1.34 -3.00
C PHE A 38 9.13 0.35 -3.73
N TYR A 39 9.03 0.30 -5.06
CA TYR A 39 9.87 -0.49 -5.97
C TYR A 39 11.15 0.23 -6.41
N SER A 40 11.76 1.07 -5.57
CA SER A 40 13.01 1.76 -5.93
C SER A 40 14.17 0.78 -6.15
N ASN A 41 15.13 1.15 -6.99
CA ASN A 41 16.24 0.29 -7.41
C ASN A 41 17.02 -0.35 -6.24
N GLY A 42 17.50 -1.59 -6.41
CA GLY A 42 18.29 -2.34 -5.42
C GLY A 42 17.51 -2.81 -4.19
N THR A 43 16.19 -2.58 -4.12
CA THR A 43 15.37 -2.95 -2.96
C THR A 43 15.00 -4.43 -2.99
N LYS A 44 15.07 -5.10 -1.84
CA LYS A 44 14.51 -6.44 -1.63
C LYS A 44 13.18 -6.32 -0.89
N ILE A 45 12.10 -6.78 -1.52
CA ILE A 45 10.74 -6.70 -0.98
C ILE A 45 10.28 -8.10 -0.57
N TRP A 46 9.86 -8.26 0.68
CA TRP A 46 9.40 -9.52 1.25
C TRP A 46 7.89 -9.49 1.45
N THR A 47 7.16 -10.48 0.93
CA THR A 47 5.77 -10.72 1.36
C THR A 47 5.78 -11.38 2.73
N ILE A 48 5.17 -10.71 3.71
CA ILE A 48 5.10 -11.10 5.13
C ILE A 48 3.78 -11.79 5.45
N TYR A 49 2.67 -11.27 4.91
CA TYR A 49 1.37 -11.95 4.93
C TYR A 49 0.76 -11.93 3.54
N THR A 50 -0.02 -12.96 3.20
CA THR A 50 -0.82 -13.03 1.97
C THR A 50 -2.19 -13.63 2.27
N THR A 51 -3.23 -13.21 1.55
CA THR A 51 -4.52 -13.91 1.53
C THR A 51 -4.74 -14.75 0.28
N TRP A 52 -3.79 -14.77 -0.66
CA TRP A 52 -3.86 -15.59 -1.87
C TRP A 52 -3.63 -17.09 -1.57
N GLY A 53 -2.89 -17.38 -0.50
CA GLY A 53 -2.60 -18.74 -0.02
C GLY A 53 -1.10 -19.04 0.08
N PRO A 54 -0.74 -20.18 0.70
CA PRO A 54 0.61 -20.46 1.18
C PRO A 54 1.68 -20.41 0.09
N SER A 55 1.38 -20.83 -1.14
CA SER A 55 2.34 -20.88 -2.25
C SER A 55 2.68 -19.53 -2.90
N SER A 56 2.19 -18.43 -2.31
CA SER A 56 2.37 -17.05 -2.79
C SER A 56 3.38 -16.25 -1.97
N CYS A 57 3.98 -16.82 -0.93
CA CYS A 57 5.05 -16.17 -0.17
C CYS A 57 6.32 -16.08 -1.04
N LYS A 58 6.81 -14.84 -1.20
CA LYS A 58 7.77 -14.46 -2.24
C LYS A 58 8.67 -13.30 -1.82
N ILE A 59 9.80 -13.19 -2.51
CA ILE A 59 10.75 -12.10 -2.45
C ILE A 59 10.86 -11.49 -3.84
N ASP A 60 10.74 -10.17 -3.96
CA ASP A 60 11.05 -9.42 -5.17
C ASP A 60 12.38 -8.69 -4.99
N ASN A 61 13.38 -9.05 -5.80
CA ASN A 61 14.66 -8.37 -5.89
C ASN A 61 14.59 -7.33 -7.03
N VAL A 62 14.46 -6.04 -6.70
CA VAL A 62 14.39 -4.98 -7.71
C VAL A 62 15.77 -4.73 -8.32
N THR A 63 15.91 -4.96 -9.62
CA THR A 63 17.18 -4.82 -10.37
C THR A 63 17.24 -3.54 -11.19
N ASN A 64 16.11 -2.94 -11.54
CA ASN A 64 16.02 -1.62 -12.15
C ASN A 64 14.69 -0.94 -11.81
N ASN A 65 14.68 0.39 -11.76
CA ASN A 65 13.50 1.22 -11.57
C ASN A 65 13.67 2.53 -12.36
N ASP A 66 12.64 2.93 -13.10
CA ASP A 66 12.53 4.23 -13.74
C ASP A 66 11.18 4.90 -13.40
N ASN A 67 10.89 6.02 -14.05
CA ASN A 67 9.66 6.78 -13.77
C ASN A 67 8.37 6.10 -14.27
N ARG A 68 8.43 4.97 -14.96
CA ARG A 68 7.29 4.27 -15.58
C ARG A 68 7.27 2.76 -15.32
N SER A 69 8.35 2.19 -14.83
CA SER A 69 8.46 0.74 -14.62
C SER A 69 9.50 0.34 -13.57
N ALA A 70 9.36 -0.89 -13.08
CA ALA A 70 10.43 -1.59 -12.36
C ALA A 70 10.63 -3.00 -12.91
N THR A 71 11.90 -3.37 -13.08
CA THR A 71 12.32 -4.75 -13.37
C THR A 71 12.75 -5.41 -12.06
N PHE A 72 12.26 -6.62 -11.82
CA PHE A 72 12.56 -7.36 -10.61
C PHE A 72 12.57 -8.87 -10.84
N GLU A 73 13.42 -9.57 -10.11
CA GLU A 73 13.42 -11.03 -10.04
C GLU A 73 12.55 -11.45 -8.86
N ARG A 74 11.53 -12.28 -9.11
CA ARG A 74 10.61 -12.80 -8.10
C ARG A 74 10.92 -14.26 -7.79
N ARG A 75 11.23 -14.55 -6.52
CA ARG A 75 11.46 -15.92 -6.00
C ARG A 75 10.36 -16.30 -5.03
N PHE A 76 9.84 -17.53 -5.16
CA PHE A 76 8.89 -18.10 -4.20
C PHE A 76 9.64 -19.05 -3.26
N PHE A 77 9.48 -18.85 -1.95
CA PHE A 77 10.06 -19.73 -0.93
C PHE A 77 9.03 -20.72 -0.37
N SER A 78 7.88 -20.86 -1.03
CA SER A 78 6.70 -21.56 -0.54
C SER A 78 5.95 -22.29 -1.66
N GLY A 79 5.47 -23.50 -1.39
CA GLY A 79 4.70 -24.29 -2.36
C GLY A 79 5.54 -24.88 -3.50
N GLY A 80 6.69 -25.47 -3.17
CA GLY A 80 7.59 -26.17 -4.10
C GLY A 80 8.70 -25.30 -4.68
N GLN A 81 9.72 -25.94 -5.26
CA GLN A 81 10.74 -25.23 -6.04
C GLN A 81 10.13 -24.70 -7.34
N LYS A 82 9.89 -23.39 -7.39
CA LYS A 82 9.53 -22.67 -8.60
C LYS A 82 10.78 -21.96 -9.12
N SER A 83 11.02 -22.02 -10.43
CA SER A 83 12.06 -21.20 -11.06
C SER A 83 11.81 -19.71 -10.76
N PRO A 84 12.87 -18.91 -10.51
CA PRO A 84 12.74 -17.46 -10.40
C PRO A 84 12.09 -16.86 -11.66
N LEU A 85 11.21 -15.89 -11.48
CA LEU A 85 10.57 -15.16 -12.58
C LEU A 85 11.25 -13.81 -12.78
N ASN A 86 11.66 -13.50 -14.01
CA ASN A 86 12.12 -12.16 -14.39
C ASN A 86 10.92 -11.34 -14.85
N LEU A 87 10.55 -10.32 -14.08
CA LEU A 87 9.31 -9.58 -14.21
C LEU A 87 9.56 -8.11 -14.52
N ASN A 88 8.68 -7.52 -15.32
CA ASN A 88 8.57 -6.08 -15.51
C ASN A 88 7.19 -5.61 -15.05
N GLY A 89 7.15 -4.64 -14.13
CA GLY A 89 5.93 -3.98 -13.69
C GLY A 89 5.81 -2.59 -14.31
N THR A 90 4.81 -2.36 -15.17
CA THR A 90 4.53 -1.02 -15.72
C THR A 90 3.60 -0.24 -14.79
N PHE A 91 4.04 0.94 -14.33
CA PHE A 91 3.33 1.81 -13.40
C PHE A 91 2.16 2.55 -14.05
N ARG A 92 1.05 2.72 -13.31
CA ARG A 92 -0.17 3.43 -13.72
C ARG A 92 -0.97 3.95 -12.52
N ASN A 93 -1.88 4.89 -12.78
CA ASN A 93 -2.83 5.43 -11.79
C ASN A 93 -4.12 4.60 -11.82
N GLY A 94 -4.25 3.61 -10.94
CA GLY A 94 -5.41 2.74 -10.84
C GLY A 94 -6.63 3.45 -10.26
N ARG A 95 -6.48 4.08 -9.08
CA ARG A 95 -7.58 4.78 -8.39
C ARG A 95 -7.85 6.17 -8.94
N LYS A 96 -6.81 6.89 -9.38
CA LYS A 96 -6.88 8.30 -9.79
C LYS A 96 -6.64 8.54 -11.28
N LYS A 97 -7.34 7.78 -12.14
CA LYS A 97 -7.17 7.76 -13.61
C LYS A 97 -7.17 9.13 -14.30
N PHE A 98 -7.85 10.13 -13.73
CA PHE A 98 -8.01 11.48 -14.30
C PHE A 98 -7.23 12.57 -13.53
N ARG A 99 -6.27 12.21 -12.68
CA ARG A 99 -5.41 13.18 -11.98
C ARG A 99 -3.94 12.85 -12.23
N SER A 100 -3.14 13.89 -12.43
CA SER A 100 -1.68 13.77 -12.30
C SER A 100 -1.37 13.55 -10.81
N THR A 101 -0.96 12.34 -10.47
CA THR A 101 -0.68 11.85 -9.12
C THR A 101 0.46 10.86 -9.19
N THR A 102 1.03 10.49 -8.04
CA THR A 102 1.91 9.31 -7.92
C THR A 102 1.21 8.04 -8.39
N TYR A 103 1.98 7.14 -8.99
CA TYR A 103 1.50 5.83 -9.43
C TYR A 103 1.21 4.95 -8.21
N ASP A 104 0.02 4.37 -8.16
CA ASP A 104 -0.39 3.44 -7.10
C ASP A 104 -0.48 1.99 -7.57
N THR A 105 -0.43 1.75 -8.89
CA THR A 105 -0.69 0.43 -9.49
C THR A 105 0.42 0.05 -10.45
N MET A 106 0.71 -1.24 -10.57
CA MET A 106 1.51 -1.79 -11.65
C MET A 106 0.84 -2.99 -12.33
N ASP A 107 0.97 -3.08 -13.65
CA ASP A 107 0.70 -4.31 -14.40
C ASP A 107 2.01 -5.08 -14.59
N VAL A 108 2.08 -6.28 -14.02
CA VAL A 108 3.25 -7.14 -13.99
C VAL A 108 3.19 -8.14 -15.14
N ARG A 109 4.29 -8.30 -15.87
CA ARG A 109 4.47 -9.27 -16.96
C ARG A 109 5.78 -10.02 -16.82
N GLU A 110 5.82 -11.25 -17.33
CA GLU A 110 7.08 -11.96 -17.51
C GLU A 110 7.86 -11.38 -18.70
N ILE A 111 9.15 -11.12 -18.50
CA ILE A 111 10.03 -10.59 -19.55
C ILE A 111 10.27 -11.67 -20.61
N SER A 112 10.48 -12.91 -20.18
CA SER A 112 10.47 -14.08 -21.05
C SER A 112 9.05 -14.39 -21.52
N GLY A 113 8.74 -14.08 -22.79
CA GLY A 113 7.46 -14.41 -23.42
C GLY A 113 6.37 -13.34 -23.30
N GLY A 114 6.59 -12.25 -22.54
CA GLY A 114 5.68 -11.09 -22.49
C GLY A 114 4.30 -11.36 -21.87
N SER A 115 4.11 -12.54 -21.26
CA SER A 115 2.85 -13.00 -20.71
C SER A 115 2.39 -12.09 -19.56
N TYR A 116 1.08 -11.85 -19.48
CA TYR A 116 0.52 -11.11 -18.35
C TYR A 116 0.59 -11.96 -17.08
N TYR A 117 1.18 -11.40 -16.03
CA TYR A 117 1.30 -12.07 -14.74
C TYR A 117 0.17 -11.63 -13.79
N ARG A 118 0.19 -10.40 -13.27
CA ARG A 118 -0.75 -9.88 -12.26
C ARG A 118 -0.89 -8.35 -12.34
N THR A 119 -1.96 -7.80 -11.76
CA THR A 119 -2.05 -6.37 -11.42
C THR A 119 -1.78 -6.28 -9.93
N GLU A 120 -0.94 -5.35 -9.51
CA GLU A 120 -0.60 -5.14 -8.10
C GLU A 120 -0.79 -3.66 -7.76
N GLU A 121 -1.55 -3.36 -6.70
CA GLU A 121 -1.93 -2.00 -6.32
C GLU A 121 -1.51 -1.73 -4.87
N LEU A 122 -0.70 -0.70 -4.67
CA LEU A 122 -0.27 -0.23 -3.36
C LEU A 122 -1.40 0.61 -2.74
N LEU A 123 -2.14 0.00 -1.84
CA LEU A 123 -3.29 0.61 -1.19
C LEU A 123 -2.90 1.64 -0.13
N PHE A 124 -1.86 1.32 0.64
CA PHE A 124 -1.41 2.09 1.80
C PHE A 124 0.07 1.81 2.12
N THR A 125 0.83 2.81 2.58
CA THR A 125 2.17 2.64 3.16
C THR A 125 2.27 3.11 4.60
N TYR A 126 3.27 2.58 5.30
CA TYR A 126 3.64 2.98 6.66
C TYR A 126 5.16 3.01 6.81
N ASN A 127 5.65 3.76 7.80
CA ASN A 127 7.09 3.95 8.08
C ASN A 127 7.90 4.34 6.83
N ASP A 128 7.52 5.46 6.20
CA ASP A 128 8.11 5.99 4.96
C ASP A 128 8.19 5.01 3.77
N GLY A 129 7.23 4.09 3.68
CA GLY A 129 7.17 3.10 2.60
C GLY A 129 8.03 1.86 2.86
N ASN A 130 8.55 1.66 4.08
CA ASN A 130 9.20 0.41 4.47
C ASN A 130 8.21 -0.74 4.66
N CYS A 131 6.93 -0.43 4.92
CA CYS A 131 5.84 -1.39 4.92
C CYS A 131 4.71 -0.92 4.00
N GLY A 132 4.12 -1.83 3.23
CA GLY A 132 3.08 -1.54 2.25
C GLY A 132 2.02 -2.63 2.19
N ILE A 133 0.77 -2.20 2.05
CA ILE A 133 -0.39 -3.08 1.85
C ILE A 133 -0.73 -3.08 0.37
N PHE A 134 -0.64 -4.26 -0.23
CA PHE A 134 -0.94 -4.46 -1.63
C PHE A 134 -2.28 -5.17 -1.80
N PHE A 135 -3.08 -4.71 -2.75
CA PHE A 135 -4.01 -5.59 -3.45
C PHE A 135 -3.26 -6.30 -4.58
N VAL A 136 -3.56 -7.58 -4.79
CA VAL A 136 -3.04 -8.38 -5.90
C VAL A 136 -4.24 -8.96 -6.64
N GLY A 137 -4.26 -8.80 -7.96
CA GLY A 137 -5.38 -9.20 -8.81
C GLY A 137 -4.97 -9.94 -10.07
N LEU A 138 -5.92 -10.70 -10.63
CA LEU A 138 -5.85 -11.14 -12.01
C LEU A 138 -6.09 -9.94 -12.95
N TRP A 139 -6.04 -10.18 -14.26
CA TRP A 139 -6.28 -9.13 -15.26
C TRP A 139 -7.65 -8.47 -15.05
N GLY A 140 -7.66 -7.14 -15.15
CA GLY A 140 -8.82 -6.31 -14.81
C GLY A 140 -9.00 -6.01 -13.31
N GLY A 141 -8.05 -6.38 -12.44
CA GLY A 141 -8.08 -6.02 -11.02
C GLY A 141 -9.15 -6.76 -10.21
N ARG A 142 -9.56 -7.96 -10.63
CA ARG A 142 -10.55 -8.78 -9.91
C ARG A 142 -9.88 -9.64 -8.84
N GLY A 143 -10.54 -9.74 -7.68
CA GLY A 143 -10.16 -10.59 -6.55
C GLY A 143 -10.42 -9.92 -5.20
N ASN A 144 -10.02 -10.59 -4.13
CA ASN A 144 -9.98 -10.07 -2.76
C ASN A 144 -8.65 -10.46 -2.08
N ASN A 145 -7.57 -10.52 -2.87
CA ASN A 145 -6.28 -10.98 -2.41
C ASN A 145 -5.40 -9.79 -2.02
N TYR A 146 -4.87 -9.84 -0.80
CA TYR A 146 -4.04 -8.79 -0.24
C TYR A 146 -2.72 -9.37 0.23
N GLU A 147 -1.69 -8.54 0.23
CA GLU A 147 -0.38 -8.88 0.76
C GLU A 147 0.15 -7.75 1.63
N LEU A 148 0.70 -8.09 2.80
CA LEU A 148 1.57 -7.21 3.55
C LEU A 148 2.99 -7.42 3.06
N ARG A 149 3.65 -6.36 2.58
CA ARG A 149 5.04 -6.43 2.12
C ARG A 149 5.93 -5.44 2.85
N VAL A 150 7.19 -5.80 3.04
CA VAL A 150 8.21 -4.95 3.66
C VAL A 150 9.47 -4.87 2.82
N ARG A 151 10.16 -3.73 2.86
CA ARG A 151 11.46 -3.51 2.18
C ARG A 151 12.67 -4.07 2.94
N ASN A 152 12.45 -4.61 4.14
CA ASN A 152 13.44 -5.25 4.99
C ASN A 152 12.73 -6.22 5.95
N GLU A 153 13.14 -7.48 5.98
CA GLU A 153 12.54 -8.57 6.78
C GLU A 153 12.44 -8.23 8.28
N ASN A 154 13.40 -7.46 8.79
CA ASN A 154 13.45 -7.02 10.20
C ASN A 154 12.45 -5.89 10.54
N THR A 155 11.66 -5.40 9.57
CA THR A 155 10.68 -4.33 9.81
C THR A 155 9.42 -4.91 10.46
N THR A 156 9.44 -5.14 11.76
CA THR A 156 8.20 -5.32 12.53
C THR A 156 7.44 -4.00 12.55
N ASN A 157 6.22 -4.00 12.01
CA ASN A 157 5.35 -2.84 12.04
C ASN A 157 3.92 -3.26 12.36
N GLU A 158 3.60 -3.26 13.65
CA GLU A 158 2.30 -3.68 14.15
C GLU A 158 1.15 -2.83 13.58
N ASP A 159 1.37 -1.54 13.37
CA ASP A 159 0.33 -0.66 12.83
C ASP A 159 0.03 -0.97 11.37
N CYS A 160 1.05 -1.14 10.53
CA CYS A 160 0.90 -1.63 9.16
C CYS A 160 0.18 -2.99 9.12
N TYR A 161 0.44 -3.89 10.07
CA TYR A 161 -0.32 -5.13 10.23
C TYR A 161 -1.79 -4.90 10.63
N LYS A 162 -2.10 -4.00 11.58
CA LYS A 162 -3.47 -3.61 11.95
C LYS A 162 -4.23 -3.07 10.73
N TYR A 163 -3.59 -2.24 9.90
CA TYR A 163 -4.17 -1.77 8.64
C TYR A 163 -4.39 -2.90 7.63
N PHE A 164 -3.47 -3.88 7.52
CA PHE A 164 -3.64 -5.06 6.66
C PHE A 164 -4.82 -5.93 7.11
N VAL A 165 -4.96 -6.15 8.41
CA VAL A 165 -6.11 -6.84 9.02
C VAL A 165 -7.41 -6.11 8.64
N ASN A 166 -7.49 -4.80 8.86
CA ASN A 166 -8.67 -3.99 8.51
C ASN A 166 -9.05 -4.11 7.01
N HIS A 167 -8.10 -3.98 6.09
CA HIS A 167 -8.36 -4.15 4.65
C HIS A 167 -8.89 -5.54 4.30
N THR A 168 -8.32 -6.59 4.89
CA THR A 168 -8.67 -7.99 4.59
C THR A 168 -9.99 -8.42 5.23
N ASP A 169 -10.35 -7.93 6.42
CA ASP A 169 -11.68 -8.19 7.01
C ASP A 169 -12.78 -7.48 6.20
N ARG A 170 -12.58 -6.21 5.83
CA ARG A 170 -13.53 -5.44 5.00
C ARG A 170 -13.74 -6.05 3.62
N ALA A 171 -12.76 -6.78 3.09
CA ALA A 171 -12.84 -7.51 1.83
C ALA A 171 -13.30 -8.98 1.97
N GLY A 172 -13.64 -9.43 3.18
CA GLY A 172 -14.07 -10.80 3.46
C GLY A 172 -12.97 -11.87 3.33
N SER A 173 -11.71 -11.49 3.14
CA SER A 173 -10.56 -12.41 2.99
C SER A 173 -9.76 -12.62 4.28
N GLY A 174 -10.19 -12.04 5.41
CA GLY A 174 -9.49 -12.11 6.69
C GLY A 174 -9.27 -13.53 7.25
N LYS A 175 -10.10 -14.51 6.89
CA LYS A 175 -9.92 -15.93 7.25
C LYS A 175 -8.84 -16.64 6.42
N SER A 176 -8.40 -16.05 5.30
CA SER A 176 -7.43 -16.64 4.37
C SER A 176 -6.00 -16.12 4.60
N ARG A 177 -5.76 -15.32 5.65
CA ARG A 177 -4.44 -14.77 5.98
C ARG A 177 -3.45 -15.89 6.29
N PHE A 178 -2.33 -15.88 5.59
CA PHE A 178 -1.23 -16.80 5.75
C PHE A 178 0.06 -16.05 6.10
N ASP A 179 0.80 -16.55 7.10
CA ASP A 179 2.07 -15.98 7.56
C ASP A 179 3.25 -16.55 6.79
N CYS A 180 4.00 -15.67 6.11
CA CYS A 180 5.16 -16.05 5.32
C CYS A 180 6.48 -16.07 6.13
N LYS A 181 6.56 -15.42 7.30
CA LYS A 181 7.81 -15.36 8.10
C LYS A 181 8.26 -16.73 8.56
N ASN A 182 7.31 -17.59 8.93
CA ASN A 182 7.61 -18.93 9.44
C ASN A 182 8.15 -19.91 8.39
N ILE A 183 8.29 -19.48 7.12
CA ILE A 183 8.89 -20.29 6.04
C ILE A 183 10.33 -19.86 5.75
N THR A 184 10.75 -18.61 6.04
CA THR A 184 12.08 -18.11 5.63
C THR A 184 13.23 -18.80 6.36
N SER A 185 13.01 -19.30 7.59
CA SER A 185 13.98 -20.10 8.35
C SER A 185 14.40 -21.40 7.65
N SER A 186 13.55 -21.95 6.78
CA SER A 186 13.79 -23.19 6.02
C SER A 186 14.49 -22.95 4.68
N TYR A 187 14.57 -21.69 4.22
CA TYR A 187 15.01 -21.33 2.87
C TYR A 187 16.36 -20.58 2.91
N LYS A 188 17.38 -21.22 3.49
CA LYS A 188 18.78 -20.82 3.25
C LYS A 188 19.20 -21.27 1.85
N PRO A 189 19.86 -20.40 1.06
CA PRO A 189 20.46 -20.77 -0.23
C PRO A 189 21.65 -21.72 -0.05
#